data_AF-A0A1N6GGA7-F1
#
_entry.id   AF-A0A1N6GGA7-F1
#
_cell.length_a   1.000
_cell.length_b   1.000
_cell.length_c   1.000
_cell.angle_alpha   90.00
_cell.angle_beta   90.00
_cell.angle_gamma   90.00
#
_symmetry.space_group_name_H-M   'P 1'
#
loop_
_entity.id
_entity.type
_entity.pdbx_description
1 polymer ?
#
loop_
_entity_poly.entity_id
_entity_poly.type
_entity_poly.pdbx_seq_one_letter_code
_entity_poly.pdbx_strand_id
1 'polypeptide(L)'
;MKQKITYAGINRVVENDDDMNSLLDISIANQITHLHECGGHGRCTTCRVRILEGINNLNPKNQLEQETSYARKWDPSIRLACQSYPKGDVTLQRLIWSMGEVNQLQKELSPIGKAEERPIAILFCDLRNYTNLSSNNLNYDIAFLLNKFYTALGDPILMNNGIIYQYVGDEIIGVFGTTGGTRDKICKDAIRAGLGMHYALTHLNNTELKDLDIKLDSGIGINFGKAYIGHLGHPTHKQFSVIGDPVNVASRIQEQTKVTQSKILISKTVYNSIPKDTLEIGETYVKELKGKEEPAELFELLGFKEMDMQLELQASLPIMMENPEEFASIFYEKVFEIDPEAKSLFRNNMTDQGRLLTHMLGGIIYSLSRPEHLVTGLQRLGENHVKYGVQATHYPVVKEAMLYTINKTLGESNTEKCMTAWNSALDFVMEVMKGKETPS
;
A
#
# COMPACT_ATOMS: atom_id res chain seq x y z
N MET A 1 -9.67 -38.37 5.87
CA MET A 1 -8.28 -38.67 5.45
C MET A 1 -7.56 -37.34 5.51
N LYS A 2 -6.42 -37.23 6.20
CA LYS A 2 -5.75 -35.92 6.33
C LYS A 2 -5.34 -35.42 4.95
N GLN A 3 -5.76 -34.21 4.58
CA GLN A 3 -5.33 -33.59 3.33
C GLN A 3 -3.94 -33.00 3.51
N LYS A 4 -3.07 -33.20 2.53
CA LYS A 4 -1.76 -32.55 2.46
C LYS A 4 -1.86 -31.29 1.61
N ILE A 5 -1.57 -30.15 2.21
CA ILE A 5 -1.51 -28.86 1.52
C ILE A 5 -0.06 -28.45 1.37
N THR A 6 0.41 -28.38 0.13
CA THR A 6 1.80 -28.04 -0.22
C THR A 6 1.88 -26.60 -0.71
N TYR A 7 2.66 -25.77 -0.01
CA TYR A 7 2.96 -24.40 -0.37
C TYR A 7 4.28 -24.35 -1.13
N ALA A 8 4.23 -24.49 -2.46
CA ALA A 8 5.40 -24.68 -3.31
C ALA A 8 6.44 -23.55 -3.18
N GLY A 9 5.99 -22.30 -3.09
CA GLY A 9 6.89 -21.14 -3.03
C GLY A 9 7.70 -20.98 -1.74
N ILE A 10 7.34 -21.69 -0.66
CA ILE A 10 8.12 -21.74 0.60
C ILE A 10 8.58 -23.16 0.95
N ASN A 11 8.37 -24.12 0.04
CA ASN A 11 8.65 -25.54 0.25
C ASN A 11 8.14 -26.08 1.59
N ARG A 12 6.88 -25.77 1.94
CA ARG A 12 6.26 -26.18 3.22
C ARG A 12 5.02 -27.03 2.97
N VAL A 13 4.88 -28.13 3.70
CA VAL A 13 3.70 -29.01 3.68
C VAL A 13 3.01 -28.95 5.04
N VAL A 14 1.69 -28.82 5.02
CA VAL A 14 0.86 -28.86 6.22
C VAL A 14 -0.24 -29.90 6.07
N GLU A 15 -0.59 -30.56 7.17
CA GLU A 15 -1.72 -31.48 7.21
C GLU A 15 -2.96 -30.74 7.69
N ASN A 16 -4.10 -31.00 7.04
CA ASN A 16 -5.41 -30.56 7.48
C ASN A 16 -6.31 -31.78 7.69
N ASP A 17 -7.11 -31.76 8.75
CA ASP A 17 -8.06 -32.81 9.11
C ASP A 17 -9.51 -32.32 9.15
N ASP A 18 -9.74 -31.02 8.90
CA ASP A 18 -11.07 -30.41 8.90
C ASP A 18 -11.42 -29.82 7.53
N ASP A 19 -12.37 -30.44 6.85
CA ASP A 19 -12.88 -30.04 5.53
C ASP A 19 -13.59 -28.66 5.54
N MET A 20 -13.88 -28.11 6.74
CA MET A 20 -14.43 -26.77 6.92
C MET A 20 -13.38 -25.68 6.90
N ASN A 21 -12.09 -26.01 6.98
CA ASN A 21 -11.03 -25.01 6.88
C ASN A 21 -10.80 -24.62 5.43
N SER A 22 -10.86 -23.32 5.15
CA SER A 22 -10.42 -22.81 3.87
C SER A 22 -8.89 -22.88 3.74
N LEU A 23 -8.33 -22.82 2.54
CA LEU A 23 -6.88 -22.71 2.32
C LEU A 23 -6.27 -21.50 3.07
N LEU A 24 -7.04 -20.42 3.29
CA LEU A 24 -6.61 -19.30 4.13
C LEU A 24 -6.56 -19.70 5.61
N ASP A 25 -7.61 -20.36 6.12
CA ASP A 25 -7.65 -20.83 7.52
C ASP A 25 -6.49 -21.78 7.82
N ILE A 26 -6.23 -22.71 6.91
CA ILE A 26 -5.08 -23.64 6.99
C ILE A 26 -3.76 -22.86 7.05
N SER A 27 -3.63 -21.79 6.24
CA SER A 27 -2.43 -20.95 6.25
C SER A 27 -2.26 -20.25 7.61
N ILE A 28 -3.33 -19.63 8.12
CA ILE A 28 -3.33 -18.88 9.38
C ILE A 28 -3.03 -19.82 10.55
N ALA A 29 -3.72 -20.96 10.63
CA ALA A 29 -3.55 -21.96 11.70
C ALA A 29 -2.11 -22.51 11.76
N ASN A 30 -1.45 -22.60 10.60
CA ASN A 30 -0.06 -23.05 10.49
C ASN A 30 0.96 -21.90 10.48
N GLN A 31 0.53 -20.66 10.77
CA GLN A 31 1.42 -19.49 10.80
C GLN A 31 2.19 -19.29 9.49
N ILE A 32 1.53 -19.56 8.37
CA ILE A 32 2.02 -19.24 7.03
C ILE A 32 1.45 -17.88 6.66
N THR A 33 2.35 -16.91 6.45
CA THR A 33 1.99 -15.57 6.00
C THR A 33 1.10 -15.64 4.75
N HIS A 34 -0.10 -15.08 4.82
CA HIS A 34 -1.05 -15.09 3.73
C HIS A 34 -1.90 -13.83 3.80
N LEU A 35 -1.80 -12.96 2.81
CA LEU A 35 -2.47 -11.68 2.84
C LEU A 35 -3.99 -11.80 2.63
N HIS A 36 -4.79 -11.04 3.39
CA HIS A 36 -6.26 -11.10 3.34
C HIS A 36 -6.92 -9.83 3.91
N GLU A 37 -6.87 -8.71 3.18
CA GLU A 37 -7.34 -7.39 3.68
C GLU A 37 -8.80 -7.43 4.20
N CYS A 38 -9.69 -8.13 3.49
CA CYS A 38 -11.09 -8.24 3.89
C CYS A 38 -11.35 -9.27 4.98
N GLY A 39 -10.34 -9.74 5.72
CA GLY A 39 -10.55 -10.76 6.75
C GLY A 39 -11.07 -12.09 6.17
N GLY A 40 -10.74 -12.45 4.92
CA GLY A 40 -11.18 -13.71 4.32
C GLY A 40 -12.66 -13.79 3.88
N HIS A 41 -13.35 -12.66 3.71
CA HIS A 41 -14.75 -12.62 3.23
C HIS A 41 -14.90 -12.53 1.71
N GLY A 42 -13.85 -12.80 0.93
CA GLY A 42 -13.90 -12.78 -0.53
C GLY A 42 -14.04 -11.40 -1.18
N ARG A 43 -13.78 -10.30 -0.46
CA ARG A 43 -14.00 -8.92 -0.93
C ARG A 43 -12.77 -8.18 -1.48
N CYS A 44 -11.54 -8.62 -1.17
CA CYS A 44 -10.30 -7.86 -1.49
C CYS A 44 -9.37 -8.54 -2.52
N THR A 45 -9.60 -9.79 -2.89
CA THR A 45 -8.74 -10.59 -3.79
C THR A 45 -7.27 -10.80 -3.37
N THR A 46 -6.90 -10.40 -2.15
CA THR A 46 -5.50 -10.45 -1.71
C THR A 46 -5.03 -11.83 -1.23
N CYS A 47 -5.96 -12.76 -0.99
CA CYS A 47 -5.66 -14.15 -0.61
C CYS A 47 -5.51 -15.08 -1.82
N ARG A 48 -5.09 -14.54 -2.96
CA ARG A 48 -5.06 -15.29 -4.21
C ARG A 48 -3.96 -16.33 -4.21
N VAL A 49 -4.34 -17.51 -4.70
CA VAL A 49 -3.44 -18.64 -4.91
C VAL A 49 -3.62 -19.19 -6.32
N ARG A 50 -2.51 -19.63 -6.92
CA ARG A 50 -2.53 -20.50 -8.09
C ARG A 50 -2.45 -21.94 -7.63
N ILE A 51 -3.40 -22.76 -8.05
CA ILE A 51 -3.39 -24.18 -7.78
C ILE A 51 -2.55 -24.86 -8.87
N LEU A 52 -1.42 -25.45 -8.46
CA LEU A 52 -0.53 -26.17 -9.36
C LEU A 52 -1.03 -27.60 -9.58
N GLU A 53 -1.52 -28.25 -8.52
CA GLU A 53 -2.06 -29.61 -8.55
C GLU A 53 -3.24 -29.74 -7.59
N GLY A 54 -4.16 -30.67 -7.88
CA GLY A 54 -5.29 -30.97 -6.99
C GLY A 54 -6.46 -29.99 -7.07
N ILE A 55 -6.63 -29.24 -8.17
CA ILE A 55 -7.74 -28.28 -8.27
C ILE A 55 -9.13 -28.93 -8.18
N ASN A 56 -9.26 -30.16 -8.64
CA ASN A 56 -10.49 -30.95 -8.53
C ASN A 56 -10.76 -31.42 -7.09
N ASN A 57 -9.77 -31.31 -6.20
CA ASN A 57 -9.92 -31.59 -4.78
C ASN A 57 -10.47 -30.37 -4.01
N LEU A 58 -10.69 -29.22 -4.66
CA LEU A 58 -11.32 -28.05 -4.05
C LEU A 58 -12.83 -28.04 -4.31
N ASN A 59 -13.58 -27.37 -3.45
CA ASN A 59 -14.96 -26.99 -3.75
C ASN A 59 -15.04 -26.17 -5.07
N PRO A 60 -16.16 -26.27 -5.81
CA PRO A 60 -16.45 -25.37 -6.92
C PRO A 60 -16.40 -23.91 -6.47
N LYS A 61 -16.04 -23.00 -7.40
CA LYS A 61 -16.05 -21.56 -7.14
C LYS A 61 -17.46 -21.15 -6.69
N ASN A 62 -17.56 -20.48 -5.54
CA ASN A 62 -18.84 -19.92 -5.08
C ASN A 62 -19.17 -18.62 -5.84
N GLN A 63 -20.35 -18.04 -5.60
CA GLN A 63 -20.80 -16.85 -6.33
C GLN A 63 -19.81 -15.67 -6.23
N LEU A 64 -19.31 -15.36 -5.04
CA LEU A 64 -18.35 -14.27 -4.83
C LEU A 64 -17.05 -14.49 -5.62
N GLU A 65 -16.52 -15.71 -5.60
CA GLU A 65 -15.32 -16.08 -6.35
C GLU A 65 -15.58 -16.10 -7.86
N GLN A 66 -16.76 -16.55 -8.32
CA GLN A 66 -17.14 -16.54 -9.72
C GLN A 66 -17.25 -15.10 -10.26
N GLU A 67 -17.98 -14.23 -9.56
CA GLU A 67 -18.13 -12.82 -9.94
C GLU A 67 -16.76 -12.13 -10.06
N THR A 68 -15.91 -12.33 -9.07
CA THR A 68 -14.56 -11.75 -9.03
C THR A 68 -13.66 -12.33 -10.14
N SER A 69 -13.62 -13.65 -10.29
CA SER A 69 -12.75 -14.32 -11.26
C SER A 69 -13.20 -14.08 -12.70
N TYR A 70 -14.51 -14.00 -12.95
CA TYR A 70 -15.09 -13.67 -14.24
C TYR A 70 -14.80 -12.21 -14.62
N ALA A 71 -15.09 -11.28 -13.70
CA ALA A 71 -14.85 -9.85 -13.93
C ALA A 71 -13.37 -9.56 -14.25
N ARG A 72 -12.45 -10.37 -13.72
CA ARG A 72 -11.00 -10.19 -13.88
C ARG A 72 -10.32 -11.18 -14.83
N LYS A 73 -11.09 -12.06 -15.50
CA LYS A 73 -10.60 -13.07 -16.45
C LYS A 73 -9.41 -13.90 -15.91
N TRP A 74 -9.52 -14.34 -14.66
CA TRP A 74 -8.44 -15.12 -14.07
C TRP A 74 -8.22 -16.43 -14.81
N ASP A 75 -6.96 -16.86 -14.86
CA ASP A 75 -6.64 -18.22 -15.25
C ASP A 75 -7.45 -19.21 -14.39
N PRO A 76 -8.03 -20.29 -14.97
CA PRO A 76 -8.85 -21.24 -14.22
C PRO A 76 -8.17 -21.82 -12.99
N SER A 77 -6.84 -21.93 -12.99
CA SER A 77 -6.02 -22.39 -11.85
C SER A 77 -6.00 -21.44 -10.66
N ILE A 78 -6.41 -20.17 -10.85
CA ILE A 78 -6.41 -19.17 -9.79
C ILE A 78 -7.69 -19.27 -8.98
N ARG A 79 -7.51 -19.29 -7.66
CA ARG A 79 -8.56 -19.36 -6.66
C ARG A 79 -8.39 -18.30 -5.58
N LEU A 80 -9.49 -17.97 -4.89
CA LEU A 80 -9.45 -17.25 -3.62
C LEU A 80 -9.22 -18.25 -2.49
N ALA A 81 -8.09 -18.18 -1.79
CA ALA A 81 -7.80 -19.11 -0.70
C ALA A 81 -8.86 -19.07 0.41
N CYS A 82 -9.43 -17.90 0.69
CA CYS A 82 -10.52 -17.75 1.66
C CYS A 82 -11.85 -18.39 1.26
N GLN A 83 -12.03 -18.73 -0.03
CA GLN A 83 -13.26 -19.34 -0.57
C GLN A 83 -13.02 -20.77 -1.07
N SER A 84 -11.80 -21.29 -0.90
CA SER A 84 -11.38 -22.60 -1.37
C SER A 84 -11.17 -23.54 -0.19
N TYR A 85 -11.92 -24.64 -0.17
CA TYR A 85 -11.97 -25.65 0.88
C TYR A 85 -11.47 -26.98 0.28
N PRO A 86 -10.31 -27.48 0.72
CA PRO A 86 -9.74 -28.71 0.20
C PRO A 86 -10.43 -29.94 0.79
N LYS A 87 -10.77 -30.88 -0.09
CA LYS A 87 -11.30 -32.24 0.22
C LYS A 87 -10.27 -33.34 -0.04
N GLY A 88 -9.10 -32.97 -0.53
CA GLY A 88 -7.97 -33.86 -0.81
C GLY A 88 -6.68 -33.04 -0.94
N ASP A 89 -5.60 -33.68 -1.37
CA ASP A 89 -4.29 -33.05 -1.46
C ASP A 89 -4.27 -31.92 -2.50
N VAL A 90 -3.63 -30.80 -2.15
CA VAL A 90 -3.55 -29.61 -3.01
C VAL A 90 -2.14 -29.04 -2.96
N THR A 91 -1.56 -28.79 -4.13
CA THR A 91 -0.31 -28.04 -4.26
C THR A 91 -0.64 -26.65 -4.77
N LEU A 92 -0.25 -25.62 -4.01
CA LEU A 92 -0.56 -24.23 -4.32
C LEU A 92 0.69 -23.34 -4.29
N GLN A 93 0.58 -22.23 -5.02
CA GLN A 93 1.52 -21.13 -4.99
C GLN A 93 0.74 -19.86 -4.61
N ARG A 94 1.18 -19.17 -3.56
CA ARG A 94 0.66 -17.84 -3.24
C ARG A 94 1.05 -16.89 -4.38
N LEU A 95 0.12 -16.04 -4.81
CA LEU A 95 0.37 -15.07 -5.87
C LEU A 95 0.78 -13.70 -5.32
N ILE A 96 0.55 -13.47 -4.03
CA ILE A 96 0.80 -12.19 -3.37
C ILE A 96 1.62 -12.50 -2.13
N TRP A 97 2.86 -12.01 -2.13
CA TRP A 97 3.87 -12.27 -1.11
C TRP A 97 4.12 -11.03 -0.26
N SER A 98 4.03 -9.86 -0.88
CA SER A 98 4.29 -8.56 -0.30
C SER A 98 3.14 -7.58 -0.54
N MET A 99 3.09 -6.52 0.26
CA MET A 99 2.11 -5.44 0.09
C MET A 99 2.34 -4.64 -1.20
N GLY A 100 3.59 -4.55 -1.69
CA GLY A 100 3.90 -3.93 -2.98
C GLY A 100 3.22 -4.63 -4.16
N GLU A 101 3.12 -5.97 -4.11
CA GLU A 101 2.47 -6.78 -5.16
C GLU A 101 0.93 -6.65 -5.15
N VAL A 102 0.31 -6.26 -4.03
CA VAL A 102 -1.15 -6.02 -3.91
C VAL A 102 -1.64 -5.00 -4.91
N ASN A 103 -0.78 -4.08 -5.34
CA ASN A 103 -1.14 -3.01 -6.25
C ASN A 103 -0.68 -3.29 -7.67
N GLN A 104 0.20 -4.26 -7.88
CA GLN A 104 0.35 -4.86 -9.21
C GLN A 104 -0.96 -5.54 -9.64
N LEU A 105 -1.74 -6.05 -8.68
CA LEU A 105 -3.13 -6.48 -8.90
C LEU A 105 -4.07 -5.33 -9.28
N GLN A 106 -3.73 -4.08 -8.97
CA GLN A 106 -4.53 -2.94 -9.41
C GLN A 106 -4.39 -2.68 -10.91
N LYS A 107 -3.30 -3.12 -11.57
CA LYS A 107 -3.27 -3.14 -13.04
C LYS A 107 -4.29 -4.12 -13.62
N GLU A 108 -4.68 -5.16 -12.89
CA GLU A 108 -5.80 -6.05 -13.24
C GLU A 108 -7.17 -5.48 -12.79
N LEU A 109 -7.18 -4.47 -11.90
CA LEU A 109 -8.36 -3.69 -11.52
C LEU A 109 -8.62 -2.52 -12.47
N SER A 110 -7.70 -2.22 -13.39
CA SER A 110 -8.00 -1.33 -14.52
C SER A 110 -9.29 -1.85 -15.16
N PRO A 111 -10.37 -1.06 -15.12
CA PRO A 111 -11.67 -1.59 -15.42
C PRO A 111 -11.66 -2.12 -16.86
N ILE A 112 -11.98 -3.41 -17.01
CA ILE A 112 -12.61 -3.96 -18.23
C ILE A 112 -14.04 -3.40 -18.34
N GLY A 113 -14.28 -2.19 -17.83
CA GLY A 113 -15.51 -1.45 -17.95
C GLY A 113 -15.59 -0.82 -19.33
N LYS A 114 -16.80 -0.41 -19.69
CA LYS A 114 -16.99 0.50 -20.83
C LYS A 114 -16.08 1.71 -20.61
N ALA A 115 -15.35 2.07 -21.65
CA ALA A 115 -14.55 3.25 -21.57
C ALA A 115 -15.44 4.47 -21.36
N GLU A 116 -15.11 5.27 -20.35
CA GLU A 116 -15.96 6.38 -19.94
C GLU A 116 -15.13 7.54 -19.39
N GLU A 117 -15.73 8.72 -19.43
CA GLU A 117 -15.14 9.92 -18.86
C GLU A 117 -15.35 9.91 -17.34
N ARG A 118 -14.25 9.94 -16.57
CA ARG A 118 -14.27 9.92 -15.10
C ARG A 118 -13.46 11.06 -14.51
N PRO A 119 -13.86 11.60 -13.34
CA PRO A 119 -13.01 12.48 -12.56
C PRO A 119 -11.83 11.69 -11.99
N ILE A 120 -10.61 12.14 -12.27
CA ILE A 120 -9.37 11.56 -11.76
C ILE A 120 -8.41 12.64 -11.29
N ALA A 121 -7.54 12.27 -10.34
CA ALA A 121 -6.32 13.02 -10.07
C ALA A 121 -5.15 12.33 -10.79
N ILE A 122 -4.26 13.14 -11.33
CA ILE A 122 -3.07 12.70 -12.05
C ILE A 122 -1.87 13.35 -11.38
N LEU A 123 -0.89 12.53 -11.06
CA LEU A 123 0.37 12.92 -10.44
C LEU A 123 1.49 12.61 -11.43
N PHE A 124 2.32 13.62 -11.70
CA PHE A 124 3.58 13.47 -12.41
C PHE A 124 4.72 13.74 -11.43
N CYS A 125 5.71 12.85 -11.39
CA CYS A 125 6.94 13.04 -10.63
C CYS A 125 8.13 12.82 -11.55
N ASP A 126 9.06 13.77 -11.60
CA ASP A 126 10.24 13.75 -12.46
C ASP A 126 11.49 13.99 -11.61
N LEU A 127 12.60 13.34 -11.93
CA LEU A 127 13.87 13.62 -11.27
C LEU A 127 14.44 14.96 -11.77
N ARG A 128 14.94 15.76 -10.84
CA ARG A 128 15.68 16.96 -11.17
C ARG A 128 17.11 16.59 -11.58
N ASN A 129 17.62 17.28 -12.58
CA ASN A 129 19.00 17.14 -13.07
C ASN A 129 19.37 15.71 -13.52
N TYR A 130 18.39 14.86 -13.86
CA TYR A 130 18.65 13.49 -14.32
C TYR A 130 19.61 13.44 -15.52
N THR A 131 19.51 14.37 -16.46
CA THR A 131 20.41 14.42 -17.62
C THR A 131 21.89 14.50 -17.18
N ASN A 132 22.21 15.33 -16.20
CA ASN A 132 23.57 15.44 -15.66
C ASN A 132 24.00 14.15 -14.95
N LEU A 133 23.08 13.56 -14.20
CA LEU A 133 23.31 12.31 -13.48
C LEU A 133 23.61 11.17 -14.46
N SER A 134 22.82 11.04 -15.53
CA SER A 134 22.97 10.01 -16.57
C SER A 134 24.26 10.15 -17.38
N SER A 135 24.76 11.38 -17.61
CA SER A 135 26.01 11.59 -18.35
C SER A 135 27.27 11.30 -17.54
N ASN A 136 27.19 11.35 -16.20
CA ASN A 136 28.34 11.25 -15.31
C ASN A 136 28.50 9.87 -14.65
N ASN A 137 27.57 8.95 -14.87
CA ASN A 137 27.57 7.62 -14.27
C ASN A 137 27.48 6.54 -15.35
N LEU A 138 27.88 5.31 -15.01
CA LEU A 138 27.72 4.17 -15.92
C LEU A 138 26.23 3.83 -16.07
N ASN A 139 25.85 3.33 -17.24
CA ASN A 139 24.45 2.96 -17.54
C ASN A 139 23.87 1.96 -16.53
N TYR A 140 24.68 1.03 -16.01
CA TYR A 140 24.25 0.06 -15.00
C TYR A 140 23.95 0.73 -13.65
N ASP A 141 24.76 1.71 -13.25
CA ASP A 141 24.55 2.45 -12.01
C ASP A 141 23.28 3.32 -12.10
N ILE A 142 23.03 3.92 -13.27
CA ILE A 142 21.78 4.64 -13.55
C ILE A 142 20.58 3.70 -13.50
N ALA A 143 20.66 2.53 -14.12
CA ALA A 143 19.58 1.56 -14.06
C ALA A 143 19.31 1.07 -12.63
N PHE A 144 20.36 0.85 -11.84
CA PHE A 144 20.24 0.49 -10.43
C PHE A 144 19.56 1.61 -9.62
N LEU A 145 20.00 2.85 -9.79
CA LEU A 145 19.45 4.04 -9.14
C LEU A 145 17.99 4.28 -9.51
N LEU A 146 17.63 4.14 -10.79
CA LEU A 146 16.25 4.26 -11.25
C LEU A 146 15.36 3.19 -10.63
N ASN A 147 15.82 1.94 -10.52
CA ASN A 147 15.05 0.89 -9.87
C ASN A 147 14.80 1.19 -8.38
N LYS A 148 15.80 1.72 -7.67
CA LYS A 148 15.65 2.18 -6.27
C LYS A 148 14.65 3.34 -6.18
N PHE A 149 14.78 4.33 -7.04
CA PHE A 149 13.87 5.48 -7.14
C PHE A 149 12.43 5.05 -7.42
N TYR A 150 12.19 4.19 -8.43
CA TYR A 150 10.86 3.70 -8.77
C TYR A 150 10.22 2.89 -7.65
N THR A 151 11.02 2.09 -6.94
CA THR A 151 10.52 1.29 -5.81
C THR A 151 10.07 2.22 -4.69
N ALA A 152 10.95 3.13 -4.25
CA ALA A 152 10.69 4.03 -3.13
C ALA A 152 9.53 5.01 -3.41
N LEU A 153 9.46 5.58 -4.62
CA LEU A 153 8.44 6.59 -4.95
C LEU A 153 7.17 5.98 -5.58
N GLY A 154 7.23 4.73 -6.02
CA GLY A 154 6.03 3.99 -6.45
C GLY A 154 5.12 3.66 -5.28
N ASP A 155 5.68 3.23 -4.14
CA ASP A 155 4.91 2.76 -2.99
C ASP A 155 3.87 3.77 -2.45
N PRO A 156 4.18 5.08 -2.28
CA PRO A 156 3.19 6.05 -1.84
C PRO A 156 1.98 6.19 -2.78
N ILE A 157 2.17 6.06 -4.10
CA ILE A 157 1.07 6.08 -5.08
C ILE A 157 0.14 4.90 -4.80
N LEU A 158 0.73 3.72 -4.69
CA LEU A 158 0.02 2.46 -4.52
C LEU A 158 -0.70 2.39 -3.15
N MET A 159 -0.06 2.89 -2.07
CA MET A 159 -0.60 2.95 -0.71
C MET A 159 -1.82 3.85 -0.60
N ASN A 160 -1.97 4.80 -1.53
CA ASN A 160 -3.04 5.78 -1.56
C ASN A 160 -4.03 5.54 -2.71
N ASN A 161 -4.32 4.27 -3.04
CA ASN A 161 -5.29 3.89 -4.08
C ASN A 161 -4.99 4.43 -5.50
N GLY A 162 -3.76 4.87 -5.74
CA GLY A 162 -3.27 5.24 -7.05
C GLY A 162 -2.75 4.02 -7.80
N ILE A 163 -2.85 4.06 -9.12
CA ILE A 163 -2.14 3.13 -10.00
C ILE A 163 -0.94 3.81 -10.61
N ILE A 164 0.16 3.08 -10.74
CA ILE A 164 1.30 3.52 -11.54
C ILE A 164 0.93 3.24 -13.00
N TYR A 165 0.59 4.31 -13.72
CA TYR A 165 0.19 4.25 -15.11
C TYR A 165 1.38 3.87 -16.00
N GLN A 166 2.49 4.59 -15.87
CA GLN A 166 3.68 4.36 -16.66
C GLN A 166 4.93 4.93 -15.97
N TYR A 167 6.07 4.32 -16.24
CA TYR A 167 7.40 4.90 -16.05
C TYR A 167 7.92 5.38 -17.40
N VAL A 168 8.37 6.63 -17.50
CA VAL A 168 8.90 7.22 -18.74
C VAL A 168 10.24 7.87 -18.44
N GLY A 169 11.35 7.18 -18.75
CA GLY A 169 12.67 7.70 -18.39
C GLY A 169 12.78 7.82 -16.88
N ASP A 170 12.97 9.02 -16.36
CA ASP A 170 13.03 9.33 -14.94
C ASP A 170 11.68 9.78 -14.32
N GLU A 171 10.62 9.70 -15.12
CA GLU A 171 9.27 10.13 -14.75
C GLU A 171 8.41 8.97 -14.24
N ILE A 172 7.63 9.23 -13.18
CA ILE A 172 6.59 8.36 -12.63
C ILE A 172 5.23 9.05 -12.82
N ILE A 173 4.29 8.35 -13.46
CA ILE A 173 2.91 8.82 -13.65
C ILE A 173 1.96 8.01 -12.76
N GLY A 174 1.36 8.67 -11.78
CA GLY A 174 0.32 8.12 -10.91
C GLY A 174 -1.08 8.58 -11.31
N VAL A 175 -2.06 7.67 -11.27
CA VAL A 175 -3.47 7.99 -11.56
C VAL A 175 -4.37 7.50 -10.44
N PHE A 176 -5.24 8.38 -9.95
CA PHE A 176 -6.12 8.14 -8.81
C PHE A 176 -7.59 8.29 -9.20
N GLY A 177 -8.47 7.49 -8.59
CA GLY A 177 -9.91 7.49 -8.90
C GLY A 177 -10.31 6.60 -10.09
N THR A 178 -9.43 5.71 -10.54
CA THR A 178 -9.71 4.78 -11.66
C THR A 178 -10.85 3.81 -11.36
N THR A 179 -11.06 3.47 -10.09
CA THR A 179 -12.16 2.65 -9.58
C THR A 179 -13.34 3.47 -9.04
N GLY A 180 -13.34 4.80 -9.27
CA GLY A 180 -14.31 5.73 -8.71
C GLY A 180 -13.88 6.32 -7.36
N GLY A 181 -14.78 7.06 -6.73
CA GLY A 181 -14.53 7.77 -5.47
C GLY A 181 -15.09 9.18 -5.47
N THR A 182 -15.20 9.80 -4.30
CA THR A 182 -15.54 11.21 -4.19
C THR A 182 -14.37 12.08 -4.63
N ARG A 183 -14.67 13.29 -5.13
CA ARG A 183 -13.66 14.28 -5.52
C ARG A 183 -12.65 14.54 -4.40
N ASP A 184 -13.13 14.74 -3.17
CA ASP A 184 -12.29 14.97 -1.99
C ASP A 184 -11.35 13.80 -1.72
N LYS A 185 -11.88 12.57 -1.69
CA LYS A 185 -11.07 11.36 -1.46
C LYS A 185 -9.98 11.20 -2.52
N ILE A 186 -10.33 11.32 -3.80
CA ILE A 186 -9.38 11.16 -4.92
C ILE A 186 -8.24 12.19 -4.81
N CYS A 187 -8.56 13.44 -4.46
CA CYS A 187 -7.55 14.48 -4.31
C CYS A 187 -6.69 14.27 -3.06
N LYS A 188 -7.26 13.88 -1.92
CA LYS A 188 -6.50 13.54 -0.71
C LYS A 188 -5.55 12.38 -0.93
N ASP A 189 -6.02 11.34 -1.61
CA ASP A 189 -5.23 10.17 -2.00
C ASP A 189 -4.00 10.60 -2.84
N ALA A 190 -4.19 11.46 -3.86
CA ALA A 190 -3.08 11.99 -4.65
C ALA A 190 -2.13 12.91 -3.86
N ILE A 191 -2.66 13.76 -2.97
CA ILE A 191 -1.88 14.65 -2.10
C ILE A 191 -1.01 13.84 -1.13
N ARG A 192 -1.58 12.83 -0.45
CA ARG A 192 -0.84 11.93 0.43
C ARG A 192 0.25 11.18 -0.33
N ALA A 193 -0.04 10.71 -1.55
CA ALA A 193 0.97 10.08 -2.39
C ALA A 193 2.12 11.05 -2.70
N GLY A 194 1.82 12.29 -3.13
CA GLY A 194 2.85 13.29 -3.44
C GLY A 194 3.72 13.65 -2.23
N LEU A 195 3.12 13.87 -1.06
CA LEU A 195 3.84 14.12 0.19
C LEU A 195 4.66 12.89 0.60
N GLY A 196 4.07 11.69 0.53
CA GLY A 196 4.74 10.42 0.80
C GLY A 196 5.93 10.16 -0.11
N MET A 197 5.86 10.52 -1.39
CA MET A 197 6.99 10.44 -2.34
C MET A 197 8.14 11.36 -1.92
N HIS A 198 7.84 12.55 -1.40
CA HIS A 198 8.87 13.46 -0.89
C HIS A 198 9.57 12.90 0.35
N TYR A 199 8.82 12.30 1.29
CA TYR A 199 9.39 11.62 2.45
C TYR A 199 10.23 10.40 2.03
N ALA A 200 9.72 9.58 1.12
CA ALA A 200 10.42 8.39 0.62
C ALA A 200 11.74 8.75 -0.08
N LEU A 201 11.76 9.82 -0.89
CA LEU A 201 12.98 10.31 -1.52
C LEU A 201 14.00 10.82 -0.50
N THR A 202 13.53 11.52 0.54
CA THR A 202 14.37 12.01 1.62
C THR A 202 15.01 10.84 2.39
N HIS A 203 14.24 9.81 2.69
CA HIS A 203 14.74 8.60 3.33
C HIS A 203 15.76 7.88 2.43
N LEU A 204 15.42 7.64 1.16
CA LEU A 204 16.32 6.99 0.19
C LEU A 204 17.68 7.70 0.07
N ASN A 205 17.69 9.04 0.07
CA ASN A 205 18.91 9.83 0.06
C ASN A 205 19.76 9.65 1.33
N ASN A 206 19.12 9.51 2.49
CA ASN A 206 19.79 9.48 3.78
C ASN A 206 20.28 8.07 4.18
N THR A 207 19.70 7.02 3.58
CA THR A 207 20.05 5.62 3.84
C THR A 207 20.82 5.02 2.67
N GLU A 208 20.13 4.62 1.61
CA GLU A 208 20.68 3.77 0.56
C GLU A 208 21.63 4.50 -0.41
N LEU A 209 21.43 5.81 -0.62
CA LEU A 209 22.25 6.59 -1.57
C LEU A 209 23.40 7.34 -0.90
N LYS A 210 23.46 7.33 0.43
CA LYS A 210 24.52 8.00 1.19
C LYS A 210 25.90 7.46 0.83
N ASP A 211 26.02 6.15 0.69
CA ASP A 211 27.29 5.47 0.34
C ASP A 211 27.68 5.66 -1.13
N LEU A 212 26.75 6.11 -1.97
CA LEU A 212 26.96 6.39 -3.40
C LEU A 212 27.35 7.85 -3.67
N ASP A 213 27.36 8.72 -2.65
CA ASP A 213 27.56 10.18 -2.78
C ASP A 213 26.62 10.83 -3.82
N ILE A 214 25.41 10.26 -3.95
CA ILE A 214 24.36 10.75 -4.86
C ILE A 214 23.22 11.29 -4.03
N LYS A 215 22.81 12.53 -4.34
CA LYS A 215 21.60 13.13 -3.80
C LYS A 215 20.59 13.39 -4.90
N LEU A 216 19.48 12.69 -4.83
CA LEU A 216 18.36 12.87 -5.74
C LEU A 216 17.43 13.97 -5.26
N ASP A 217 16.81 14.65 -6.22
CA ASP A 217 15.74 15.60 -5.99
C ASP A 217 14.67 15.40 -7.05
N SER A 218 13.42 15.75 -6.74
CA SER A 218 12.31 15.59 -7.67
C SER A 218 11.38 16.80 -7.68
N GLY A 219 10.56 16.87 -8.71
CA GLY A 219 9.45 17.80 -8.80
C GLY A 219 8.16 17.06 -9.07
N ILE A 220 7.11 17.35 -8.30
CA ILE A 220 5.81 16.69 -8.40
C ILE A 220 4.74 17.70 -8.82
N GLY A 221 3.97 17.36 -9.85
CA GLY A 221 2.79 18.12 -10.28
C GLY A 221 1.52 17.29 -10.15
N ILE A 222 0.49 17.86 -9.51
CA ILE A 222 -0.80 17.18 -9.32
C ILE A 222 -1.92 18.01 -9.93
N ASN A 223 -2.76 17.36 -10.74
CA ASN A 223 -3.95 17.97 -11.31
C ASN A 223 -5.18 17.07 -11.14
N PHE A 224 -6.36 17.68 -11.03
CA PHE A 224 -7.62 16.97 -10.99
C PHE A 224 -8.54 17.42 -12.13
N GLY A 225 -9.15 16.45 -12.82
CA GLY A 225 -10.07 16.75 -13.92
C GLY A 225 -10.73 15.52 -14.49
N LYS A 226 -11.63 15.73 -15.45
CA LYS A 226 -12.29 14.64 -16.17
C LYS A 226 -11.41 14.14 -17.31
N ALA A 227 -11.17 12.84 -17.34
CA ALA A 227 -10.43 12.20 -18.43
C ALA A 227 -11.13 10.90 -18.84
N TYR A 228 -10.91 10.52 -20.10
CA TYR A 228 -11.29 9.22 -20.60
C TYR A 228 -10.39 8.15 -19.98
N ILE A 229 -11.02 7.11 -19.44
CA ILE A 229 -10.34 5.91 -18.95
C ILE A 229 -10.87 4.70 -19.70
N GLY A 230 -9.98 3.93 -20.31
CA GLY A 230 -10.36 2.71 -21.01
C GLY A 230 -9.20 2.00 -21.67
N HIS A 231 -9.50 0.88 -22.33
CA HIS A 231 -8.51 0.14 -23.10
C HIS A 231 -8.49 0.61 -24.56
N LEU A 232 -7.38 1.20 -24.99
CA LEU A 232 -7.15 1.66 -26.36
C LEU A 232 -5.95 0.95 -26.99
N GLY A 233 -5.89 0.97 -28.32
CA GLY A 233 -4.85 0.29 -29.09
C GLY A 233 -5.41 -0.70 -30.10
N HIS A 234 -4.51 -1.38 -30.80
CA HIS A 234 -4.88 -2.40 -31.79
C HIS A 234 -5.75 -3.49 -31.15
N PRO A 235 -6.74 -4.09 -31.85
CA PRO A 235 -7.62 -5.11 -31.26
C PRO A 235 -6.90 -6.27 -30.55
N THR A 236 -5.71 -6.65 -31.01
CA THR A 236 -4.87 -7.70 -30.39
C THR A 236 -3.92 -7.19 -29.30
N HIS A 237 -3.71 -5.88 -29.18
CA HIS A 237 -2.81 -5.23 -28.23
C HIS A 237 -3.48 -3.99 -27.65
N LYS A 238 -4.57 -4.19 -26.91
CA LYS A 238 -5.21 -3.11 -26.15
C LYS A 238 -4.46 -2.89 -24.85
N GLN A 239 -4.12 -1.64 -24.57
CA GLN A 239 -3.48 -1.23 -23.32
C GLN A 239 -4.44 -0.31 -22.57
N PHE A 240 -4.35 -0.33 -21.24
CA PHE A 240 -5.04 0.66 -20.42
C PHE A 240 -4.51 2.05 -20.79
N SER A 241 -5.41 3.00 -21.02
CA SER A 241 -5.08 4.34 -21.48
C SER A 241 -5.90 5.37 -20.74
N VAL A 242 -5.23 6.46 -20.37
CA VAL A 242 -5.85 7.65 -19.81
C VAL A 242 -5.66 8.77 -20.81
N ILE A 243 -6.76 9.33 -21.33
CA ILE A 243 -6.72 10.38 -22.34
C ILE A 243 -7.52 11.57 -21.85
N GLY A 244 -6.90 12.75 -21.89
CA GLY A 244 -7.60 13.98 -21.62
C GLY A 244 -6.63 15.12 -21.38
N ASP A 245 -7.16 16.32 -21.53
CA ASP A 245 -6.44 17.54 -21.17
C ASP A 245 -5.85 17.52 -19.74
N PRO A 246 -6.51 16.94 -18.71
CA PRO A 246 -5.93 16.90 -17.36
C PRO A 246 -4.56 16.22 -17.26
N VAL A 247 -4.27 15.24 -18.13
CA VAL A 247 -2.96 14.54 -18.17
C VAL A 247 -1.87 15.52 -18.59
N ASN A 248 -2.10 16.24 -19.69
CA ASN A 248 -1.15 17.22 -20.21
C ASN A 248 -0.96 18.40 -19.25
N VAL A 249 -2.03 18.82 -18.56
CA VAL A 249 -1.95 19.86 -17.53
C VAL A 249 -1.10 19.40 -16.36
N ALA A 250 -1.26 18.18 -15.87
CA ALA A 250 -0.46 17.64 -14.76
C ALA A 250 1.03 17.63 -15.07
N SER A 251 1.41 17.16 -16.26
CA SER A 251 2.81 17.18 -16.75
C SER A 251 3.37 18.61 -16.80
N ARG A 252 2.63 19.58 -17.33
CA ARG A 252 3.06 20.99 -17.38
C ARG A 252 3.19 21.62 -15.99
N ILE A 253 2.32 21.26 -15.05
CA ILE A 253 2.43 21.70 -13.65
C ILE A 253 3.70 21.16 -13.04
N GLN A 254 4.01 19.88 -13.27
CA GLN A 254 5.26 19.28 -12.84
C GLN A 254 6.46 20.05 -13.43
N GLU A 255 6.46 20.39 -14.72
CA GLU A 255 7.54 21.17 -15.32
C GLU A 255 7.76 22.54 -14.63
N GLN A 256 6.69 23.19 -14.17
CA GLN A 256 6.78 24.46 -13.44
C GLN A 256 7.50 24.35 -12.09
N THR A 257 7.61 23.15 -11.51
CA THR A 257 8.40 22.93 -10.27
C THR A 257 9.86 23.31 -10.45
N LYS A 258 10.41 23.19 -11.67
CA LYS A 258 11.81 23.55 -12.01
C LYS A 258 12.04 25.06 -11.96
N VAL A 259 11.02 25.85 -12.31
CA VAL A 259 11.11 27.32 -12.33
C VAL A 259 10.81 27.92 -10.96
N THR A 260 9.82 27.37 -10.27
CA THR A 260 9.37 27.83 -8.94
C THR A 260 10.26 27.31 -7.82
N GLN A 261 11.07 26.28 -8.07
CA GLN A 261 11.84 25.54 -7.07
C GLN A 261 10.99 24.79 -6.02
N SER A 262 9.66 24.83 -6.15
CA SER A 262 8.75 24.06 -5.30
C SER A 262 8.91 22.55 -5.49
N LYS A 263 8.79 21.78 -4.40
CA LYS A 263 8.84 20.31 -4.46
C LYS A 263 7.56 19.74 -5.05
N ILE A 264 6.41 20.29 -4.66
CA ILE A 264 5.09 19.83 -5.09
C ILE A 264 4.24 21.03 -5.47
N LEU A 265 3.70 21.00 -6.69
CA LEU A 265 2.71 21.97 -7.16
C LEU A 265 1.38 21.26 -7.41
N ILE A 266 0.29 21.88 -6.92
CA ILE A 266 -1.06 21.41 -7.18
C ILE A 266 -1.86 22.44 -7.97
N SER A 267 -2.73 21.98 -8.85
CA SER A 267 -3.62 22.86 -9.59
C SER A 267 -4.73 23.45 -8.69
N LYS A 268 -5.31 24.57 -9.13
CA LYS A 268 -6.53 25.12 -8.54
C LYS A 268 -7.68 24.12 -8.42
N THR A 269 -7.80 23.16 -9.35
CA THR A 269 -8.86 22.14 -9.27
C THR A 269 -8.62 21.16 -8.14
N VAL A 270 -7.37 20.79 -7.84
CA VAL A 270 -7.01 20.00 -6.65
C VAL A 270 -7.28 20.80 -5.38
N TYR A 271 -6.79 22.05 -5.32
CA TYR A 271 -6.98 22.92 -4.14
C TYR A 271 -8.46 23.11 -3.79
N ASN A 272 -9.31 23.41 -4.78
CA ASN A 272 -10.75 23.59 -4.59
C ASN A 272 -11.53 22.29 -4.33
N SER A 273 -10.89 21.13 -4.51
CA SER A 273 -11.52 19.81 -4.28
C SER A 273 -11.46 19.38 -2.82
N ILE A 274 -10.62 20.06 -2.02
CA ILE A 274 -10.42 19.79 -0.60
C ILE A 274 -11.09 20.92 0.23
N PRO A 275 -11.65 20.64 1.41
CA PRO A 275 -12.15 21.69 2.29
C PRO A 275 -11.10 22.75 2.58
N LYS A 276 -11.53 24.01 2.64
CA LYS A 276 -10.66 25.13 3.00
C LYS A 276 -9.96 24.85 4.33
N ASP A 277 -8.75 25.36 4.47
CA ASP A 277 -7.91 25.19 5.67
C ASP A 277 -7.47 23.75 5.98
N THR A 278 -7.66 22.79 5.08
CA THR A 278 -7.10 21.43 5.26
C THR A 278 -5.62 21.37 4.91
N LEU A 279 -5.19 22.13 3.90
CA LEU A 279 -3.83 22.07 3.34
C LEU A 279 -2.98 23.24 3.83
N GLU A 280 -1.72 22.96 4.12
CA GLU A 280 -0.68 23.96 4.29
C GLU A 280 -0.10 24.28 2.91
N ILE A 281 -0.28 25.53 2.49
CA ILE A 281 0.11 26.04 1.18
C ILE A 281 1.20 27.08 1.36
N GLY A 282 2.26 26.98 0.57
CA GLY A 282 3.35 27.95 0.49
C GLY A 282 3.01 29.06 -0.49
N GLU A 283 3.90 29.29 -1.46
CA GLU A 283 3.67 30.30 -2.48
C GLU A 283 2.55 29.91 -3.47
N THR A 284 1.84 30.93 -3.98
CA THR A 284 0.86 30.77 -5.06
C THR A 284 1.39 31.42 -6.32
N TYR A 285 1.33 30.70 -7.43
CA TYR A 285 1.87 31.12 -8.71
C TYR A 285 0.78 31.21 -9.77
N VAL A 286 0.86 32.25 -10.61
CA VAL A 286 0.08 32.32 -11.84
C VAL A 286 1.03 32.11 -13.01
N LYS A 287 0.85 31.02 -13.76
CA LYS A 287 1.76 30.60 -14.84
C LYS A 287 1.00 30.32 -16.13
N GLU A 288 1.55 30.78 -17.24
CA GLU A 288 1.07 30.37 -18.55
C GLU A 288 1.53 28.93 -18.83
N LEU A 289 0.58 28.01 -18.90
CA LEU A 289 0.86 26.64 -19.33
C LEU A 289 0.75 26.59 -20.84
N LYS A 290 1.80 26.13 -21.52
CA LYS A 290 1.85 26.03 -22.99
C LYS A 290 0.57 25.41 -23.55
N GLY A 291 -0.15 26.08 -24.45
CA GLY A 291 -1.38 25.52 -25.03
C GLY A 291 -2.63 25.61 -24.13
N LYS A 292 -2.60 26.47 -23.10
CA LYS A 292 -3.78 26.99 -22.41
C LYS A 292 -3.99 28.46 -22.77
N GLU A 293 -5.24 28.85 -22.94
CA GLU A 293 -5.62 30.24 -23.22
C GLU A 293 -5.56 31.10 -21.95
N GLU A 294 -5.97 30.54 -20.82
CA GLU A 294 -5.95 31.22 -19.51
C GLU A 294 -4.73 30.78 -18.68
N PRO A 295 -4.08 31.72 -17.96
CA PRO A 295 -3.04 31.38 -16.99
C PRO A 295 -3.57 30.43 -15.91
N ALA A 296 -2.76 29.43 -15.55
CA ALA A 296 -3.08 28.50 -14.49
C ALA A 296 -2.60 29.04 -13.14
N GLU A 297 -3.49 28.99 -12.15
CA GLU A 297 -3.16 29.24 -10.74
C GLU A 297 -2.69 27.92 -10.10
N LEU A 298 -1.47 27.94 -9.59
CA LEU A 298 -0.76 26.80 -8.99
C LEU A 298 -0.43 27.12 -7.54
N PHE A 299 -0.52 26.11 -6.68
CA PHE A 299 -0.27 26.25 -5.26
C PHE A 299 0.87 25.33 -4.86
N GLU A 300 1.86 25.87 -4.15
CA GLU A 300 2.90 25.06 -3.52
C GLU A 300 2.30 24.30 -2.34
N LEU A 301 2.34 22.98 -2.42
CA LEU A 301 1.85 22.10 -1.35
C LEU A 301 2.99 21.80 -0.38
N LEU A 302 2.84 22.23 0.87
CA LEU A 302 3.79 21.96 1.95
C LEU A 302 3.36 20.78 2.82
N GLY A 303 2.06 20.57 2.98
CA GLY A 303 1.53 19.49 3.82
C GLY A 303 0.05 19.64 4.14
N PHE A 304 -0.40 18.92 5.16
CA PHE A 304 -1.69 19.14 5.82
C PHE A 304 -1.50 20.10 7.00
N LYS A 305 -2.46 21.01 7.23
CA LYS A 305 -2.39 21.92 8.39
C LYS A 305 -2.41 21.15 9.71
N GLU A 306 -3.34 20.19 9.80
CA GLU A 306 -3.43 19.26 10.91
C GLU A 306 -2.69 17.95 10.60
N MET A 307 -2.36 17.19 11.63
CA MET A 307 -1.74 15.88 11.47
C MET A 307 -2.65 14.94 10.66
N ASP A 308 -2.14 14.44 9.53
CA ASP A 308 -2.82 13.41 8.74
C ASP A 308 -2.29 12.03 9.15
N MET A 309 -3.08 11.30 9.93
CA MET A 309 -2.68 10.01 10.49
C MET A 309 -2.20 9.02 9.41
N GLN A 310 -2.86 8.95 8.26
CA GLN A 310 -2.49 8.02 7.20
C GLN A 310 -1.11 8.36 6.61
N LEU A 311 -0.85 9.64 6.34
CA LEU A 311 0.46 10.10 5.84
C LEU A 311 1.58 9.80 6.84
N GLU A 312 1.40 10.13 8.12
CA GLU A 312 2.43 9.94 9.16
C GLU A 312 2.81 8.45 9.32
N LEU A 313 1.81 7.56 9.31
CA LEU A 313 2.03 6.12 9.42
C LEU A 313 2.69 5.54 8.16
N GLN A 314 2.23 5.96 6.98
CA GLN A 314 2.80 5.48 5.71
C GLN A 314 4.23 5.99 5.48
N ALA A 315 4.55 7.22 5.89
CA ALA A 315 5.87 7.81 5.74
C ALA A 315 6.90 7.22 6.72
N SER A 316 6.46 6.80 7.92
CA SER A 316 7.34 6.23 8.95
C SER A 316 7.54 4.71 8.81
N LEU A 317 6.61 4.00 8.16
CA LEU A 317 6.68 2.55 8.00
C LEU A 317 7.98 2.05 7.32
N PRO A 318 8.46 2.64 6.19
CA PRO A 318 9.70 2.17 5.54
C PRO A 318 10.91 2.26 6.48
N ILE A 319 11.00 3.32 7.28
CA ILE A 319 12.07 3.52 8.28
C ILE A 319 12.02 2.40 9.32
N MET A 320 10.82 2.10 9.83
CA MET A 320 10.64 1.03 10.82
C MET A 320 10.98 -0.35 10.25
N MET A 321 10.74 -0.56 8.95
CA MET A 321 10.92 -1.83 8.26
C MET A 321 12.28 -1.96 7.58
N GLU A 322 13.23 -1.03 7.80
CA GLU A 322 14.60 -1.14 7.30
C GLU A 322 15.30 -2.39 7.85
N ASN A 323 15.09 -2.69 9.14
CA ASN A 323 15.49 -3.95 9.77
C ASN A 323 14.29 -4.61 10.49
N PRO A 324 13.45 -5.38 9.75
CA PRO A 324 12.22 -5.95 10.31
C PRO A 324 12.48 -7.02 11.37
N GLU A 325 13.63 -7.71 11.31
CA GLU A 325 14.02 -8.71 12.31
C GLU A 325 14.39 -8.04 13.63
N GLU A 326 15.16 -6.94 13.57
CA GLU A 326 15.50 -6.15 14.76
C GLU A 326 14.27 -5.46 15.36
N PHE A 327 13.39 -4.88 14.53
CA PHE A 327 12.12 -4.31 14.98
C PHE A 327 11.30 -5.33 15.79
N ALA A 328 11.16 -6.54 15.26
CA ALA A 328 10.44 -7.61 15.95
C ALA A 328 11.15 -8.05 17.23
N SER A 329 12.49 -8.14 17.25
CA SER A 329 13.26 -8.49 18.45
C SER A 329 13.02 -7.48 19.56
N ILE A 330 13.18 -6.19 19.28
CA ILE A 330 12.95 -5.10 20.24
C ILE A 330 11.52 -5.16 20.78
N PHE A 331 10.53 -5.36 19.90
CA PHE A 331 9.14 -5.47 20.30
C PHE A 331 8.89 -6.64 21.26
N TYR A 332 9.30 -7.86 20.90
CA TYR A 332 9.02 -9.03 21.75
C TYR A 332 9.84 -9.02 23.03
N GLU A 333 11.09 -8.56 23.00
CA GLU A 333 11.88 -8.31 24.22
C GLU A 333 11.13 -7.37 25.16
N LYS A 334 10.57 -6.27 24.63
CA LYS A 334 9.82 -5.32 25.44
C LYS A 334 8.50 -5.89 25.96
N VAL A 335 7.78 -6.66 25.16
CA VAL A 335 6.56 -7.37 25.61
C VAL A 335 6.89 -8.29 26.79
N PHE A 336 7.95 -9.09 26.70
CA PHE A 336 8.31 -10.04 27.76
C PHE A 336 8.98 -9.39 28.97
N GLU A 337 9.53 -8.18 28.82
CA GLU A 337 9.97 -7.35 29.94
C GLU A 337 8.77 -6.85 30.76
N ILE A 338 7.70 -6.39 30.09
CA ILE A 338 6.49 -5.87 30.74
C ILE A 338 5.61 -7.00 31.29
N ASP A 339 5.43 -8.07 30.53
CA ASP A 339 4.63 -9.24 30.87
C ASP A 339 5.37 -10.55 30.53
N PRO A 340 6.17 -11.08 31.48
CA PRO A 340 6.90 -12.34 31.28
C PRO A 340 6.00 -13.56 31.04
N GLU A 341 4.77 -13.55 31.55
CA GLU A 341 3.83 -14.68 31.42
C GLU A 341 3.27 -14.80 30.00
N ALA A 342 3.17 -13.67 29.28
CA ALA A 342 2.75 -13.62 27.88
C ALA A 342 3.62 -14.50 26.97
N LYS A 343 4.87 -14.82 27.36
CA LYS A 343 5.75 -15.74 26.62
C LYS A 343 5.11 -17.11 26.39
N SER A 344 4.24 -17.57 27.30
CA SER A 344 3.52 -18.84 27.19
C SER A 344 2.50 -18.88 26.03
N LEU A 345 2.07 -17.71 25.52
CA LEU A 345 1.13 -17.60 24.40
C LEU A 345 1.81 -17.89 23.05
N PHE A 346 3.13 -17.79 22.97
CA PHE A 346 3.90 -17.96 21.74
C PHE A 346 4.45 -19.38 21.64
N ARG A 347 3.85 -20.20 20.75
CA ARG A 347 4.20 -21.62 20.59
C ARG A 347 5.28 -21.88 19.53
N ASN A 348 5.52 -20.92 18.64
CA ASN A 348 6.44 -21.05 17.52
C ASN A 348 7.73 -20.25 17.77
N ASN A 349 8.71 -20.45 16.89
CA ASN A 349 9.95 -19.68 16.94
C ASN A 349 9.66 -18.18 16.78
N MET A 350 10.28 -17.36 17.64
CA MET A 350 10.17 -15.91 17.64
C MET A 350 10.57 -15.27 16.31
N THR A 351 11.47 -15.88 15.53
CA THR A 351 11.81 -15.41 14.19
C THR A 351 10.61 -15.41 13.24
N ASP A 352 9.85 -16.51 13.19
CA ASP A 352 8.67 -16.61 12.31
C ASP A 352 7.55 -15.70 12.83
N GLN A 353 7.40 -15.62 14.15
CA GLN A 353 6.46 -14.72 14.81
C GLN A 353 6.78 -13.24 14.54
N GLY A 354 8.07 -12.88 14.45
CA GLY A 354 8.53 -11.55 14.04
C GLY A 354 8.18 -11.21 12.60
N ARG A 355 8.38 -12.15 11.67
CA ARG A 355 7.97 -11.99 10.27
C ARG A 355 6.46 -11.80 10.11
N LEU A 356 5.66 -12.51 10.92
CA LEU A 356 4.21 -12.32 10.93
C LEU A 356 3.83 -10.93 11.41
N LEU A 357 4.45 -10.45 12.49
CA LEU A 357 4.19 -9.11 13.04
C LEU A 357 4.45 -8.02 12.00
N THR A 358 5.64 -8.00 11.40
CA THR A 358 6.03 -6.95 10.45
C THR A 358 5.19 -6.98 9.18
N HIS A 359 4.85 -8.19 8.71
CA HIS A 359 3.92 -8.34 7.59
C HIS A 359 2.51 -7.82 7.92
N MET A 360 1.97 -8.14 9.10
CA MET A 360 0.66 -7.66 9.53
C MET A 360 0.63 -6.15 9.71
N LEU A 361 1.70 -5.56 10.28
CA LEU A 361 1.83 -4.11 10.44
C LEU A 361 1.80 -3.40 9.09
N GLY A 362 2.63 -3.84 8.13
CA GLY A 362 2.60 -3.31 6.77
C GLY A 362 1.24 -3.50 6.10
N GLY A 363 0.60 -4.65 6.36
CA GLY A 363 -0.79 -4.97 6.00
C GLY A 363 -1.78 -3.87 6.38
N ILE A 364 -1.83 -3.58 7.68
CA ILE A 364 -2.74 -2.60 8.29
C ILE A 364 -2.50 -1.21 7.70
N ILE A 365 -1.24 -0.76 7.64
CA ILE A 365 -0.89 0.57 7.14
C ILE A 365 -1.30 0.75 5.66
N TYR A 366 -1.14 -0.29 4.86
CA TYR A 366 -1.58 -0.27 3.46
C TYR A 366 -3.09 -0.16 3.31
N SER A 367 -3.82 -0.88 4.16
CA SER A 367 -5.28 -0.93 4.13
C SER A 367 -5.94 0.30 4.76
N LEU A 368 -5.19 1.23 5.38
CA LEU A 368 -5.74 2.50 5.89
C LEU A 368 -6.47 3.31 4.82
N SER A 369 -6.04 3.19 3.57
CA SER A 369 -6.69 3.85 2.43
C SER A 369 -8.04 3.21 2.05
N ARG A 370 -8.45 2.12 2.73
CA ARG A 370 -9.66 1.29 2.54
C ARG A 370 -10.28 0.86 3.89
N PRO A 371 -10.81 1.82 4.68
CA PRO A 371 -11.24 1.57 6.06
C PRO A 371 -12.30 0.48 6.19
N GLU A 372 -13.22 0.32 5.23
CA GLU A 372 -14.25 -0.73 5.29
C GLU A 372 -13.69 -2.16 5.30
N HIS A 373 -12.57 -2.40 4.61
CA HIS A 373 -11.93 -3.71 4.58
C HIS A 373 -11.09 -3.93 5.83
N LEU A 374 -10.40 -2.87 6.28
CA LEU A 374 -9.56 -2.91 7.46
C LEU A 374 -10.32 -3.32 8.73
N VAL A 375 -11.47 -2.70 9.00
CA VAL A 375 -12.28 -3.01 10.19
C VAL A 375 -12.65 -4.49 10.22
N THR A 376 -13.09 -5.03 9.09
CA THR A 376 -13.47 -6.45 8.98
C THR A 376 -12.26 -7.37 9.23
N GLY A 377 -11.10 -7.03 8.67
CA GLY A 377 -9.86 -7.77 8.90
C GLY A 377 -9.41 -7.76 10.37
N LEU A 378 -9.49 -6.60 11.04
CA LEU A 378 -9.11 -6.43 12.44
C LEU A 378 -10.04 -7.18 13.39
N GLN A 379 -11.35 -7.20 13.13
CA GLN A 379 -12.31 -7.98 13.93
C GLN A 379 -11.97 -9.47 13.91
N ARG A 380 -11.72 -10.05 12.73
CA ARG A 380 -11.29 -11.46 12.61
C ARG A 380 -9.94 -11.71 13.27
N LEU A 381 -9.01 -10.76 13.20
CA LEU A 381 -7.73 -10.86 13.91
C LEU A 381 -7.96 -10.93 15.43
N GLY A 382 -8.84 -10.08 15.97
CA GLY A 382 -9.25 -10.08 17.38
C GLY A 382 -9.86 -11.41 17.82
N GLU A 383 -10.80 -11.97 17.03
CA GLU A 383 -11.39 -13.29 17.29
C GLU A 383 -10.32 -14.40 17.37
N ASN A 384 -9.33 -14.37 16.48
CA ASN A 384 -8.24 -15.33 16.50
C ASN A 384 -7.32 -15.13 17.70
N HIS A 385 -7.05 -13.89 18.12
CA HIS A 385 -6.28 -13.61 19.33
C HIS A 385 -6.93 -14.23 20.58
N VAL A 386 -8.27 -14.15 20.70
CA VAL A 386 -8.99 -14.81 21.79
C VAL A 386 -8.79 -16.33 21.76
N LYS A 387 -8.82 -16.96 20.58
CA LYS A 387 -8.56 -18.41 20.43
C LYS A 387 -7.13 -18.80 20.85
N TYR A 388 -6.18 -17.89 20.72
CA TYR A 388 -4.79 -18.10 21.17
C TYR A 388 -4.59 -17.86 22.68
N GLY A 389 -5.64 -17.45 23.41
CA GLY A 389 -5.58 -17.18 24.85
C GLY A 389 -5.27 -15.73 25.20
N VAL A 390 -5.33 -14.80 24.23
CA VAL A 390 -5.12 -13.37 24.48
C VAL A 390 -6.31 -12.79 25.24
N GLN A 391 -6.04 -12.13 26.37
CA GLN A 391 -7.00 -11.44 27.22
C GLN A 391 -6.97 -9.92 27.00
N ALA A 392 -8.02 -9.23 27.46
CA ALA A 392 -8.13 -7.78 27.36
C ALA A 392 -6.96 -7.02 28.03
N THR A 393 -6.37 -7.62 29.08
CA THR A 393 -5.22 -7.09 29.83
C THR A 393 -3.91 -7.09 29.04
N HIS A 394 -3.76 -7.91 28.00
CA HIS A 394 -2.55 -7.93 27.17
C HIS A 394 -2.49 -6.76 26.18
N TYR A 395 -3.62 -6.13 25.83
CA TYR A 395 -3.65 -5.05 24.82
C TYR A 395 -2.86 -3.81 25.26
N PRO A 396 -3.01 -3.27 26.49
CA PRO A 396 -2.15 -2.19 26.98
C PRO A 396 -0.66 -2.51 26.96
N VAL A 397 -0.28 -3.75 27.31
CA VAL A 397 1.13 -4.21 27.27
C VAL A 397 1.67 -4.15 25.84
N VAL A 398 0.92 -4.71 24.88
CA VAL A 398 1.28 -4.66 23.46
C VAL A 398 1.36 -3.23 22.95
N LYS A 399 0.45 -2.34 23.37
CA LYS A 399 0.49 -0.92 23.01
C LYS A 399 1.78 -0.26 23.46
N GLU A 400 2.12 -0.43 24.73
CA GLU A 400 3.29 0.18 25.34
C GLU A 400 4.57 -0.34 24.68
N ALA A 401 4.69 -1.66 24.52
CA ALA A 401 5.83 -2.26 23.82
C ALA A 401 5.94 -1.76 22.37
N MET A 402 4.83 -1.64 21.65
CA MET A 402 4.82 -1.17 20.26
C MET A 402 5.28 0.30 20.16
N LEU A 403 4.74 1.18 21.01
CA LEU A 403 5.15 2.59 21.03
C LEU A 403 6.62 2.76 21.42
N TYR A 404 7.10 1.96 22.37
CA TYR A 404 8.53 1.91 22.72
C TYR A 404 9.39 1.51 21.52
N THR A 405 9.01 0.42 20.83
CA THR A 405 9.73 -0.06 19.64
C THR A 405 9.73 0.98 18.53
N ILE A 406 8.58 1.57 18.20
CA ILE A 406 8.45 2.61 17.17
C ILE A 406 9.37 3.79 17.51
N ASN A 407 9.31 4.29 18.74
CA ASN A 407 10.16 5.39 19.19
C ASN A 407 11.67 5.06 19.06
N LYS A 408 12.06 3.84 19.42
CA LYS A 408 13.46 3.39 19.34
C LYS A 408 13.92 3.22 17.89
N THR A 409 13.09 2.66 17.02
CA THR A 409 13.46 2.40 15.62
C THR A 409 13.45 3.68 14.78
N LEU A 410 12.53 4.61 15.03
CA LEU A 410 12.50 5.89 14.29
C LEU A 410 13.67 6.81 14.65
N GLY A 411 14.19 6.71 15.88
CA GLY A 411 15.35 7.49 16.33
C GLY A 411 15.15 8.99 16.08
N GLU A 412 16.06 9.60 15.32
CA GLU A 412 16.02 11.03 14.97
C GLU A 412 14.85 11.41 14.03
N SER A 413 14.26 10.45 13.33
CA SER A 413 13.09 10.68 12.47
C SER A 413 11.79 10.74 13.27
N ASN A 414 11.86 10.55 14.58
CA ASN A 414 10.70 10.59 15.45
C ASN A 414 10.19 12.02 15.66
N THR A 415 8.92 12.27 15.29
CA THR A 415 8.23 13.54 15.52
C THR A 415 7.01 13.35 16.44
N GLU A 416 6.59 14.42 17.11
CA GLU A 416 5.37 14.41 17.93
C GLU A 416 4.12 14.02 17.12
N LYS A 417 4.02 14.50 15.87
CA LYS A 417 2.95 14.13 14.93
C LYS A 417 2.96 12.63 14.65
N CYS A 418 4.14 12.05 14.38
CA CYS A 418 4.31 10.63 14.10
C CYS A 418 3.91 9.76 15.32
N MET A 419 4.38 10.07 16.52
CA MET A 419 4.00 9.31 17.73
C MET A 419 2.52 9.43 18.05
N THR A 420 1.93 10.62 17.84
CA THR A 420 0.49 10.83 18.04
C THR A 420 -0.34 10.01 17.05
N ALA A 421 0.10 9.93 15.79
CA ALA A 421 -0.51 9.10 14.77
C ALA A 421 -0.45 7.61 15.14
N TRP A 422 0.73 7.11 15.51
CA TRP A 422 0.92 5.71 15.95
C TRP A 422 0.10 5.36 17.19
N ASN A 423 0.09 6.23 18.20
CA ASN A 423 -0.72 6.02 19.39
C ASN A 423 -2.21 5.91 19.07
N SER A 424 -2.72 6.83 18.25
CA SER A 424 -4.13 6.86 17.83
C SER A 424 -4.50 5.65 16.97
N ALA A 425 -3.62 5.24 16.06
CA ALA A 425 -3.83 4.07 15.21
C ALA A 425 -3.84 2.77 16.03
N LEU A 426 -2.96 2.65 17.01
CA LEU A 426 -2.94 1.51 17.92
C LEU A 426 -4.21 1.48 18.77
N ASP A 427 -4.68 2.62 19.28
CA ASP A 427 -5.97 2.68 19.99
C ASP A 427 -7.12 2.18 19.11
N PHE A 428 -7.21 2.67 17.88
CA PHE A 428 -8.22 2.23 16.91
C PHE A 428 -8.15 0.71 16.67
N VAL A 429 -6.95 0.19 16.36
CA VAL A 429 -6.74 -1.25 16.11
C VAL A 429 -7.21 -2.08 17.29
N MET A 430 -6.85 -1.69 18.51
CA MET A 430 -7.19 -2.45 19.72
C MET A 430 -8.68 -2.39 20.04
N GLU A 431 -9.34 -1.25 19.89
CA GLU A 431 -10.78 -1.16 20.14
C GLU A 431 -11.58 -1.99 19.13
N VAL A 432 -11.19 -1.97 17.85
CA VAL A 432 -11.81 -2.81 16.82
C VAL A 432 -11.57 -4.30 17.10
N MET A 433 -10.36 -4.69 17.49
CA MET A 433 -10.03 -6.09 17.82
C MET A 433 -10.76 -6.59 19.08
N LYS A 434 -11.10 -5.71 20.03
CA LYS A 434 -11.92 -6.05 21.21
C LYS A 434 -13.41 -6.20 20.88
N GLY A 435 -13.85 -5.86 19.67
CA GLY A 435 -15.25 -5.93 19.26
C GLY A 435 -16.10 -4.77 19.77
N LYS A 436 -15.51 -3.65 20.16
CA LYS A 436 -16.28 -2.42 20.44
C LYS A 436 -16.53 -1.67 19.14
N GLU A 437 -17.78 -1.28 18.90
CA GLU A 437 -18.11 -0.39 17.79
C GLU A 437 -17.34 0.94 17.95
N THR A 438 -16.69 1.39 16.88
CA THR A 438 -16.02 2.70 16.85
C THR A 438 -17.02 3.83 17.10
N PRO A 439 -16.62 4.91 17.80
CA PRO A 439 -17.40 6.14 17.77
C PRO A 439 -17.50 6.61 16.31
N SER A 440 -18.73 6.88 15.88
CA SER A 440 -19.12 7.36 14.54
C SER A 440 -18.44 8.64 14.12
#